data_AF-A0A1F5Z608-F1
#
_entry.id   AF-A0A1F5Z608-F1
#
_cell.length_a   1.000
_cell.length_b   1.000
_cell.length_c   1.000
_cell.angle_alpha   90.00
_cell.angle_beta   90.00
_cell.angle_gamma   90.00
#
_symmetry.space_group_name_H-M   'P 1'
#
loop_
_entity.id
_entity.type
_entity.pdbx_description
1 polymer ?
#
loop_
_entity_poly.entity_id
_entity_poly.type
_entity_poly.pdbx_seq_one_letter_code
_entity_poly.pdbx_strand_id
1 'polypeptide(L)'
;MSTRSIVICSLVFILAIAGISVVLTAGQKTLPKADVYSASSSDIPKAETPDGLFDFGEIKVTDVKEKDFILKNTGTKPLQILNVNSSCGCTAGKVIYNGQETKEYGMHAQSGYLMDIAPGTQATVKLIYRPSLMPVYGVVEREVYVTTNDPQRNKLVFAIKANVK
;
A
#
# COMPACT_ATOMS: atom_id res chain seq x y z
N MET A 1 20.39 -8.34 -54.54
CA MET A 1 19.84 -9.32 -53.59
C MET A 1 18.77 -10.12 -54.31
N SER A 2 18.82 -11.46 -54.31
CA SER A 2 17.79 -12.26 -55.00
C SER A 2 16.46 -12.18 -54.24
N THR A 3 15.34 -12.24 -54.95
CA THR A 3 13.98 -12.20 -54.36
C THR A 3 13.80 -13.26 -53.27
N ARG A 4 14.46 -14.41 -53.42
CA ARG A 4 14.47 -15.51 -52.43
C ARG A 4 15.19 -15.11 -51.13
N SER A 5 16.29 -14.37 -51.22
CA SER A 5 17.04 -13.87 -50.06
C SER A 5 16.26 -12.82 -49.27
N ILE A 6 15.45 -11.98 -49.95
CA ILE A 6 14.59 -10.98 -49.29
C ILE A 6 13.46 -11.65 -48.50
N VAL A 7 12.81 -12.67 -49.08
CA VAL A 7 11.70 -13.39 -48.45
C VAL A 7 12.14 -14.18 -47.21
N ILE A 8 13.34 -14.77 -47.24
CA ILE A 8 13.88 -15.50 -46.09
C ILE A 8 14.22 -14.55 -44.94
N CYS A 9 14.86 -13.41 -45.23
CA CYS A 9 15.18 -12.42 -44.20
C CYS A 9 13.93 -11.81 -43.56
N SER A 10 12.88 -11.53 -44.33
CA SER A 10 11.63 -10.99 -43.77
C SER A 10 10.90 -12.01 -42.90
N LEU A 11 10.86 -13.29 -43.27
CA LEU A 11 10.27 -14.36 -42.44
C LEU A 11 11.02 -14.54 -41.11
N VAL A 12 12.36 -14.54 -41.14
CA VAL A 12 13.19 -14.65 -39.93
C VAL A 12 12.99 -13.43 -39.02
N PHE A 13 12.87 -12.23 -39.59
CA PHE A 13 12.64 -11.00 -38.82
C PHE A 13 11.25 -10.99 -38.15
N ILE A 14 10.22 -11.46 -38.83
CA ILE A 14 8.86 -11.57 -38.27
C ILE A 14 8.83 -12.59 -37.12
N LEU A 15 9.50 -13.74 -37.27
CA LEU A 15 9.60 -14.75 -36.21
C LEU A 15 10.39 -14.24 -35.00
N ALA A 16 11.44 -13.44 -35.20
CA ALA A 16 12.20 -12.82 -34.12
C ALA A 16 11.36 -11.80 -33.34
N ILE A 17 10.57 -10.96 -34.03
CA ILE A 17 9.67 -9.99 -33.37
C ILE A 17 8.57 -10.71 -32.60
N ALA A 18 7.96 -11.76 -33.17
CA ALA A 18 6.97 -12.57 -32.47
C ALA A 18 7.55 -13.23 -31.21
N GLY A 19 8.76 -13.79 -31.29
CA GLY A 19 9.46 -14.38 -30.14
C GLY A 19 9.75 -13.36 -29.03
N ILE A 20 10.22 -12.16 -29.39
CA ILE A 20 10.47 -11.07 -28.43
C ILE A 20 9.16 -10.62 -27.75
N SER A 21 8.06 -10.56 -28.51
CA SER A 21 6.74 -10.14 -27.99
C SER A 21 6.19 -11.09 -26.92
N VAL A 22 6.41 -12.40 -27.10
CA VAL A 22 6.01 -13.44 -26.13
C VAL A 22 6.87 -13.37 -24.86
N VAL A 23 8.17 -13.11 -25.00
CA VAL A 23 9.08 -12.97 -23.84
C VAL A 23 8.74 -11.72 -23.01
N LEU A 24 8.34 -10.62 -23.65
CA LEU A 24 7.96 -9.39 -22.94
C LEU A 24 6.63 -9.51 -22.17
N THR A 25 5.72 -10.39 -22.58
CA THR A 25 4.41 -10.54 -21.95
C THR A 25 4.35 -11.66 -20.90
N ALA A 26 5.19 -12.70 -21.02
CA ALA A 26 5.21 -13.84 -20.10
C ALA A 26 5.62 -13.52 -18.65
N GLY A 27 6.18 -12.33 -18.38
CA GLY A 27 6.66 -11.91 -17.06
C GLY A 27 5.79 -10.88 -16.33
N GLN A 28 4.75 -10.34 -16.96
CA GLN A 28 3.91 -9.31 -16.34
C GLN A 28 2.89 -9.96 -15.39
N LYS A 29 3.21 -9.96 -14.08
CA LYS A 29 2.20 -10.23 -13.04
C LYS A 29 1.13 -9.15 -13.11
N THR A 30 -0.08 -9.51 -13.51
CA THR A 30 -1.24 -8.62 -13.47
C THR A 30 -1.51 -8.24 -12.02
N LEU A 31 -1.55 -6.93 -11.73
CA LEU A 31 -1.94 -6.46 -10.41
C LEU A 31 -3.41 -6.86 -10.15
N PRO A 32 -3.75 -7.33 -8.93
CA PRO A 32 -5.14 -7.58 -8.59
C PRO A 32 -5.98 -6.32 -8.79
N LYS A 33 -7.03 -6.42 -9.60
CA LYS A 33 -7.99 -5.33 -9.78
C LYS A 33 -8.85 -5.26 -8.52
N ALA A 34 -9.00 -4.07 -7.96
CA ALA A 34 -9.87 -3.87 -6.80
C ALA A 34 -11.31 -4.30 -7.12
N ASP A 35 -11.92 -5.07 -6.23
CA ASP A 35 -13.33 -5.41 -6.32
C ASP A 35 -14.16 -4.15 -6.09
N VAL A 36 -15.09 -3.86 -7.00
CA VAL A 36 -15.92 -2.64 -6.95
C VAL A 36 -17.28 -3.00 -6.38
N TYR A 37 -17.64 -2.36 -5.26
CA TYR A 37 -18.90 -2.54 -4.58
C TYR A 37 -19.74 -1.26 -4.64
N SER A 38 -21.07 -1.41 -4.68
CA SER A 38 -21.99 -0.27 -4.55
C SER A 38 -22.18 0.08 -3.08
N ALA A 39 -22.02 1.36 -2.72
CA ALA A 39 -22.11 1.85 -1.34
C ALA A 39 -23.47 1.60 -0.66
N SER A 40 -24.53 1.33 -1.43
CA SER A 40 -25.89 1.06 -0.93
C SER A 40 -26.18 -0.42 -0.62
N SER A 41 -25.25 -1.33 -0.92
CA SER A 41 -25.45 -2.76 -0.69
C SER A 41 -25.03 -3.17 0.74
N SER A 42 -25.72 -4.17 1.31
CA SER A 42 -25.39 -4.72 2.63
C SER A 42 -24.20 -5.69 2.59
N ASP A 43 -23.85 -6.18 1.39
CA ASP A 43 -22.82 -7.19 1.18
C ASP A 43 -21.51 -6.57 0.67
N ILE A 44 -20.86 -5.77 1.53
CA ILE A 44 -19.68 -4.95 1.21
C ILE A 44 -18.56 -5.14 2.22
N PRO A 45 -17.29 -4.83 1.88
CA PRO A 45 -16.25 -4.68 2.88
C PRO A 45 -16.51 -3.42 3.71
N LYS A 46 -16.18 -3.46 5.00
CA LYS A 46 -16.30 -2.30 5.90
C LYS A 46 -15.07 -2.18 6.77
N ALA A 47 -14.38 -1.05 6.68
CA ALA A 47 -13.19 -0.74 7.45
C ALA A 47 -13.55 0.01 8.74
N GLU A 48 -13.19 -0.57 9.88
CA GLU A 48 -13.36 0.04 11.19
C GLU A 48 -12.02 0.18 11.92
N THR A 49 -11.81 1.36 12.51
CA THR A 49 -10.57 1.74 13.21
C THR A 49 -10.96 2.35 14.57
N PRO A 50 -10.78 1.64 15.70
CA PRO A 50 -11.19 2.14 17.02
C PRO A 50 -10.50 3.46 17.39
N ASP A 51 -9.20 3.56 17.10
CA ASP A 51 -8.39 4.75 17.34
C ASP A 51 -7.65 5.12 16.05
N GLY A 52 -7.61 6.42 15.75
CA GLY A 52 -6.90 6.96 14.58
C GLY A 52 -5.77 7.94 14.93
N LEU A 53 -5.57 8.27 16.21
CA LEU A 53 -4.57 9.23 16.66
C LEU A 53 -3.89 8.75 17.94
N PHE A 54 -2.57 8.91 18.03
CA PHE A 54 -1.81 8.65 19.26
C PHE A 54 -0.80 9.77 19.53
N ASP A 55 -0.65 10.18 20.78
CA ASP A 55 0.33 11.20 21.17
C ASP A 55 1.50 10.54 21.90
N PHE A 56 2.71 10.69 21.34
CA PHE A 56 3.95 10.22 21.96
C PHE A 56 4.46 11.17 23.06
N GLY A 57 3.89 12.37 23.18
CA GLY A 57 4.40 13.41 24.06
C GLY A 57 5.77 13.90 23.61
N GLU A 58 6.69 14.07 24.55
CA GLU A 58 8.04 14.54 24.26
C GLU A 58 8.95 13.42 23.75
N ILE A 59 9.64 13.67 22.65
CA ILE A 59 10.58 12.72 22.04
C ILE A 59 11.86 13.43 21.63
N LYS A 60 12.97 12.69 21.53
CA LYS A 60 14.22 13.22 20.97
C LYS A 60 14.22 13.10 19.45
N VAL A 61 14.92 14.00 18.76
CA VAL A 61 15.14 13.88 17.31
C VAL A 61 15.79 12.55 16.88
N THR A 62 16.56 11.91 17.77
CA THR A 62 17.21 10.62 17.55
C THR A 62 16.33 9.41 17.82
N ASP A 63 15.13 9.61 18.41
CA ASP A 63 14.24 8.50 18.72
C ASP A 63 13.65 7.89 17.44
N VAL A 64 13.34 6.60 17.50
CA VAL A 64 12.41 5.95 16.56
C VAL A 64 11.18 5.58 17.36
N LYS A 65 10.00 6.05 16.93
CA LYS A 65 8.74 5.78 17.59
C LYS A 65 7.83 4.95 16.69
N GLU A 66 7.12 4.01 17.30
CA GLU A 66 6.18 3.15 16.60
C GLU A 66 4.84 3.14 17.32
N LYS A 67 3.76 3.10 16.55
CA LYS A 67 2.42 2.89 17.07
C LYS A 67 1.66 1.89 16.20
N ASP A 68 1.10 0.89 16.86
CA ASP A 68 0.23 -0.10 16.24
C ASP A 68 -1.23 0.35 16.37
N PHE A 69 -1.90 0.48 15.24
CA PHE A 69 -3.33 0.77 15.12
C PHE A 69 -4.07 -0.47 14.64
N ILE A 70 -5.30 -0.64 15.13
CA ILE A 70 -6.16 -1.75 14.75
C ILE A 70 -7.00 -1.35 13.53
N LEU A 71 -6.99 -2.19 12.50
CA LEU A 71 -7.89 -2.13 11.35
C LEU A 71 -8.73 -3.40 11.31
N LYS A 72 -10.04 -3.27 11.51
CA LYS A 72 -11.00 -4.38 11.48
C LYS A 72 -11.78 -4.37 10.18
N ASN A 73 -12.06 -5.56 9.63
CA ASN A 73 -13.07 -5.72 8.60
C ASN A 73 -14.38 -6.16 9.26
N THR A 74 -15.32 -5.23 9.42
CA THR A 74 -16.66 -5.51 9.97
C THR A 74 -17.71 -5.74 8.89
N GLY A 75 -17.28 -5.79 7.63
CA GLY A 75 -18.12 -6.11 6.49
C GLY A 75 -18.28 -7.61 6.28
N THR A 76 -18.95 -7.96 5.18
CA THR A 76 -19.21 -9.36 4.78
C THR A 76 -18.34 -9.81 3.61
N LYS A 77 -17.55 -8.89 3.02
CA LYS A 77 -16.62 -9.14 1.93
C LYS A 77 -15.18 -8.85 2.33
N PRO A 78 -14.18 -9.45 1.65
CA PRO A 78 -12.79 -9.16 1.91
C PRO A 78 -12.47 -7.66 1.74
N LEU A 79 -11.82 -7.09 2.75
CA LEU A 79 -11.35 -5.71 2.72
C LEU A 79 -9.94 -5.69 2.12
N GLN A 80 -9.81 -5.16 0.92
CA GLN A 80 -8.56 -5.09 0.18
C GLN A 80 -7.77 -3.86 0.60
N ILE A 81 -6.49 -4.05 0.91
CA ILE A 81 -5.55 -2.94 1.14
C ILE A 81 -4.90 -2.57 -0.19
N LEU A 82 -5.35 -1.46 -0.76
CA LEU A 82 -5.01 -1.04 -2.13
C LEU A 82 -3.79 -0.13 -2.19
N ASN A 83 -3.52 0.62 -1.13
CA ASN A 83 -2.34 1.47 -1.02
C ASN A 83 -2.04 1.78 0.45
N VAL A 84 -0.76 1.96 0.77
CA VAL A 84 -0.24 2.52 2.00
C VAL A 84 0.75 3.61 1.63
N ASN A 85 0.56 4.80 2.19
CA ASN A 85 1.43 5.95 2.00
C ASN A 85 1.51 6.77 3.30
N SER A 86 2.42 7.74 3.38
CA SER A 86 2.57 8.63 4.54
C SER A 86 2.60 10.11 4.14
N SER A 87 2.40 10.98 5.13
CA SER A 87 2.42 12.44 4.93
C SER A 87 3.83 13.06 4.88
N CYS A 88 4.88 12.32 5.26
CA CYS A 88 6.27 12.78 5.35
C CYS A 88 7.24 11.63 5.02
N GLY A 89 8.39 11.93 4.40
CA GLY A 89 9.47 10.95 4.22
C GLY A 89 10.09 10.42 5.53
N CYS A 90 9.83 11.10 6.64
CA CYS A 90 10.19 10.71 8.00
C CYS A 90 9.20 9.72 8.64
N THR A 91 8.11 9.37 7.96
CA THR A 91 7.04 8.50 8.46
C THR A 91 6.81 7.35 7.50
N ALA A 92 6.61 6.15 8.04
CA ALA A 92 6.31 4.97 7.26
C ALA A 92 5.16 4.16 7.87
N GLY A 93 4.43 3.44 7.02
CA GLY A 93 3.39 2.49 7.41
C GLY A 93 3.75 1.08 6.97
N LYS A 94 3.39 0.09 7.79
CA LYS A 94 3.40 -1.33 7.42
C LYS A 94 2.14 -2.03 7.93
N VAL A 95 1.70 -3.07 7.23
CA VAL A 95 0.52 -3.85 7.59
C VAL A 95 0.95 -5.24 8.06
N ILE A 96 0.34 -5.71 9.13
CA ILE A 96 0.56 -7.03 9.73
C ILE A 96 -0.78 -7.75 9.81
N TYR A 97 -0.86 -8.93 9.19
CA TYR A 97 -2.09 -9.73 9.16
C TYR A 97 -1.72 -11.22 9.07
N ASN A 98 -2.36 -12.06 9.90
CA ASN A 98 -2.12 -13.51 9.95
C ASN A 98 -0.63 -13.91 10.02
N GLY A 99 0.16 -13.19 10.82
CA GLY A 99 1.60 -13.44 10.97
C GLY A 99 2.47 -13.03 9.78
N GLN A 100 1.88 -12.46 8.73
CA GLN A 100 2.61 -11.88 7.61
C GLN A 100 2.77 -10.38 7.82
N GLU A 101 3.98 -9.87 7.56
CA GLU A 101 4.29 -8.45 7.62
C GLU A 101 4.69 -7.93 6.25
N THR A 102 4.17 -6.76 5.88
CA THR A 102 4.61 -6.08 4.66
C THR A 102 5.91 -5.32 4.88
N LYS A 103 6.56 -4.90 3.79
CA LYS A 103 7.60 -3.86 3.87
C LYS A 103 7.03 -2.54 4.38
N GLU A 104 7.92 -1.63 4.72
CA GLU A 104 7.58 -0.25 5.05
C GLU A 104 7.28 0.55 3.78
N TYR A 105 6.25 1.38 3.85
CA TYR A 105 5.83 2.28 2.78
C TYR A 105 5.70 3.70 3.30
N GLY A 106 6.06 4.68 2.47
CA GLY A 106 5.97 6.09 2.85
C GLY A 106 5.94 7.01 1.63
N MET A 107 6.07 8.32 1.86
CA MET A 107 5.86 9.39 0.88
C MET A 107 6.51 9.17 -0.50
N HIS A 108 7.72 8.59 -0.55
CA HIS A 108 8.46 8.34 -1.79
C HIS A 108 8.47 6.87 -2.26
N ALA A 109 7.86 5.97 -1.48
CA ALA A 109 7.81 4.54 -1.73
C ALA A 109 6.46 3.99 -1.26
N GLN A 110 5.37 4.47 -1.87
CA GLN A 110 4.03 3.99 -1.57
C GLN A 110 3.81 2.56 -2.06
N SER A 111 2.77 1.91 -1.55
CA SER A 111 2.42 0.56 -1.98
C SER A 111 1.55 0.53 -3.24
N GLY A 112 1.36 -0.67 -3.77
CA GLY A 112 0.16 -1.00 -4.54
C GLY A 112 -0.76 -1.86 -3.67
N TYR A 113 -1.54 -2.72 -4.31
CA TYR A 113 -2.27 -3.77 -3.61
C TYR A 113 -1.32 -4.60 -2.72
N LEU A 114 -1.74 -4.86 -1.48
CA LEU A 114 -0.96 -5.61 -0.50
C LEU A 114 -1.58 -6.97 -0.19
N MET A 115 -2.83 -6.96 0.26
CA MET A 115 -3.51 -8.14 0.81
C MET A 115 -4.98 -7.87 1.06
N ASP A 116 -5.70 -8.97 1.36
CA ASP A 116 -7.10 -8.98 1.76
C ASP A 116 -7.24 -9.32 3.24
N ILE A 117 -8.03 -8.54 3.96
CA ILE A 117 -8.43 -8.81 5.34
C ILE A 117 -9.80 -9.50 5.30
N ALA A 118 -9.88 -10.72 5.82
CA ALA A 118 -11.10 -11.51 5.78
C ALA A 118 -12.22 -10.88 6.62
N PRO A 119 -13.50 -11.07 6.25
CA PRO A 119 -14.64 -10.63 7.06
C PRO A 119 -14.52 -11.06 8.53
N GLY A 120 -14.81 -10.15 9.46
CA GLY A 120 -14.78 -10.40 10.90
C GLY A 120 -13.38 -10.49 11.52
N THR A 121 -12.31 -10.33 10.73
CA THR A 121 -10.92 -10.36 11.23
C THR A 121 -10.31 -8.96 11.31
N GLN A 122 -9.10 -8.86 11.86
CA GLN A 122 -8.39 -7.60 12.01
C GLN A 122 -6.92 -7.72 11.62
N ALA A 123 -6.39 -6.63 11.07
CA ALA A 123 -4.98 -6.41 10.82
C ALA A 123 -4.45 -5.30 11.74
N THR A 124 -3.13 -5.23 11.85
CA THR A 124 -2.42 -4.13 12.50
C THR A 124 -1.80 -3.23 11.44
N VAL A 125 -2.05 -1.92 11.55
CA VAL A 125 -1.33 -0.89 10.80
C VAL A 125 -0.31 -0.28 11.74
N LYS A 126 0.96 -0.60 11.54
CA LYS A 126 2.06 -0.04 12.32
C LYS A 126 2.57 1.22 11.62
N LEU A 127 2.47 2.35 12.32
CA LEU A 127 3.05 3.63 11.94
C LEU A 127 4.40 3.78 12.62
N ILE A 128 5.42 4.14 11.84
CA ILE A 128 6.79 4.32 12.28
C ILE A 128 7.21 5.75 11.98
N TYR A 129 7.69 6.46 13.00
CA TYR A 129 8.16 7.83 12.90
C TYR A 129 9.66 7.93 13.25
N ARG A 130 10.43 8.51 12.32
CA ARG A 130 11.89 8.70 12.42
C ARG A 130 12.22 10.19 12.17
N PRO A 131 12.20 11.04 13.21
CA PRO A 131 12.52 12.46 13.09
C PRO A 131 13.91 12.71 12.50
N SER A 132 14.89 11.83 12.79
CA SER A 132 16.27 11.95 12.29
C SER A 132 16.39 12.01 10.76
N LEU A 133 15.43 11.44 10.01
CA LEU A 133 15.43 11.45 8.55
C LEU A 133 15.04 12.82 7.97
N MET A 134 14.21 13.57 8.68
CA MET A 134 13.83 14.94 8.32
C MET A 134 13.56 15.71 9.63
N PRO A 135 14.61 16.27 10.24
CA PRO A 135 14.50 16.91 11.54
C PRO A 135 13.55 18.11 11.49
N VAL A 136 12.47 18.02 12.27
CA VAL A 136 11.54 19.13 12.54
C VAL A 136 11.34 19.15 14.05
N TYR A 137 11.67 20.28 14.67
CA TYR A 137 11.57 20.48 16.11
C TYR A 137 10.24 21.11 16.49
N GLY A 138 9.80 20.90 17.73
CA GLY A 138 8.52 21.36 18.25
C GLY A 138 7.38 20.37 17.98
N VAL A 139 6.15 20.87 18.03
CA VAL A 139 4.95 20.04 17.88
C VAL A 139 4.77 19.63 16.42
N VAL A 140 4.68 18.33 16.20
CA VAL A 140 4.47 17.72 14.89
C VAL A 140 3.30 16.75 14.92
N GLU A 141 2.59 16.67 13.79
CA GLU A 141 1.60 15.64 13.50
C GLU A 141 2.00 14.94 12.20
N ARG A 142 1.97 13.59 12.22
CA ARG A 142 2.39 12.75 11.10
C ARG A 142 1.37 11.65 10.87
N GLU A 143 1.18 11.28 9.61
CA GLU A 143 0.07 10.42 9.22
C GLU A 143 0.54 9.30 8.29
N VAL A 144 -0.10 8.15 8.42
CA VAL A 144 -0.12 7.06 7.44
C VAL A 144 -1.53 6.95 6.90
N TYR A 145 -1.63 6.93 5.58
CA TYR A 145 -2.87 6.73 4.84
C TYR A 145 -2.94 5.28 4.37
N VAL A 146 -4.10 4.66 4.55
CA VAL A 146 -4.41 3.33 3.99
C VAL A 146 -5.62 3.45 3.10
N THR A 147 -5.45 3.15 1.82
CA THR A 147 -6.54 3.11 0.84
C THR A 147 -7.13 1.70 0.82
N THR A 148 -8.46 1.60 0.87
CA THR A 148 -9.18 0.32 0.84
C THR A 148 -10.25 0.29 -0.25
N ASN A 149 -10.81 -0.89 -0.50
CA ASN A 149 -11.97 -1.08 -1.35
C ASN A 149 -13.32 -0.91 -0.62
N ASP A 150 -13.34 -0.40 0.61
CA ASP A 150 -14.59 -0.01 1.29
C ASP A 150 -15.23 1.16 0.53
N PRO A 151 -16.44 0.98 -0.08
CA PRO A 151 -17.06 2.02 -0.91
C PRO A 151 -17.55 3.22 -0.10
N GLN A 152 -17.69 3.08 1.22
CA GLN A 152 -18.09 4.15 2.14
C GLN A 152 -16.87 4.82 2.80
N ARG A 153 -15.76 4.08 2.96
CA ARG A 153 -14.55 4.55 3.64
C ARG A 153 -13.26 4.09 2.96
N ASN A 154 -13.06 4.55 1.73
CA ASN A 154 -11.93 4.15 0.88
C ASN A 154 -10.57 4.70 1.33
N LYS A 155 -10.51 5.68 2.25
CA LYS A 155 -9.26 6.23 2.79
C LYS A 155 -9.33 6.28 4.32
N LEU A 156 -8.39 5.61 4.95
CA LEU A 156 -8.17 5.61 6.39
C LEU A 156 -6.95 6.45 6.72
N VAL A 157 -6.98 7.11 7.88
CA VAL A 157 -5.89 7.96 8.38
C VAL A 157 -5.51 7.48 9.77
N PHE A 158 -4.22 7.19 9.95
CA PHE A 158 -3.62 6.86 11.23
C PHE A 158 -2.57 7.92 11.53
N ALA A 159 -2.74 8.66 12.62
CA ALA A 159 -1.97 9.83 12.95
C ALA A 159 -1.20 9.65 14.25
N ILE A 160 -0.03 10.28 14.33
CA ILE A 160 0.69 10.48 15.58
C ILE A 160 0.95 11.96 15.81
N LYS A 161 1.01 12.32 17.09
CA LYS A 161 1.48 13.62 17.59
C LYS A 161 2.73 13.42 18.43
N ALA A 162 3.63 14.40 18.39
CA ALA A 162 4.80 14.44 19.26
C ALA A 162 5.32 15.88 19.39
N ASN A 163 6.05 16.16 20.47
CA ASN A 163 6.89 17.34 20.62
C ASN A 163 8.36 16.91 20.52
N VAL A 164 9.01 17.24 19.41
CA VAL A 164 10.39 16.84 19.12
C VAL A 164 11.38 17.85 19.71
N LYS A 165 12.30 17.36 20.53
CA LYS A 165 13.41 18.12 21.14
C LYS A 165 14.77 17.72 20.57
#